data_AF-A0A0C3BH10-F1
#
_entry.id   AF-A0A0C3BH10-F1
#
_cell.length_a   1.000
_cell.length_b   1.000
_cell.length_c   1.000
_cell.angle_alpha   90.00
_cell.angle_beta   90.00
_cell.angle_gamma   90.00
#
_symmetry.space_group_name_H-M   'P 1'
#
loop_
_entity.id
_entity.type
_entity.pdbx_description
1 polymer ?
#
loop_
_entity_poly.entity_id
_entity_poly.type
_entity_poly.pdbx_seq_one_letter_code
_entity_poly.pdbx_strand_id
1 'polypeptide(L)' 'VLAAIFGGKLPQLRRLSLWFYTCWSHHKFPNLTHISLHEQLVRPSVNEFLDLLESAPWLEFLFL' A
#
# COMPACT_ATOMS: atom_id res chain seq x y z
N VAL A 1 -20.20 5.53 4.05
CA VAL A 1 -19.68 4.65 2.99
C VAL A 1 -18.34 5.20 2.58
N LEU A 2 -17.22 4.63 3.06
CA LEU A 2 -15.92 4.99 2.50
C LEU A 2 -15.96 4.55 1.04
N ALA A 3 -15.78 5.48 0.11
CA ALA A 3 -15.57 5.13 -1.28
C ALA A 3 -14.48 4.07 -1.30
N ALA A 4 -14.77 2.91 -1.88
CA ALA A 4 -13.76 1.89 -2.13
C ALA A 4 -12.86 2.44 -3.23
N ILE A 5 -12.01 3.42 -2.91
CA ILE A 5 -11.04 4.03 -3.82
C ILE A 5 -10.15 2.94 -4.44
N PHE A 6 -9.97 1.84 -3.71
CA PHE A 6 -9.23 0.67 -4.13
C PHE A 6 -10.13 -0.53 -4.52
N GLY A 7 -11.43 -0.33 -4.69
CA GLY A 7 -12.38 -1.38 -5.09
C GLY A 7 -12.09 -1.90 -6.49
N GLY A 8 -11.37 -3.02 -6.58
CA GLY A 8 -11.02 -3.68 -7.84
C GLY A 8 -9.55 -4.11 -7.88
N LYS A 9 -9.09 -4.53 -9.06
CA LYS A 9 -7.66 -4.75 -9.34
C LYS A 9 -7.12 -3.52 -10.04
N LEU A 10 -5.98 -3.00 -9.57
CA LEU A 10 -5.25 -1.89 -10.18
C LEU A 10 -3.93 -2.40 -10.78
N PRO A 11 -3.97 -3.25 -11.84
CA PRO A 11 -2.79 -3.95 -12.33
C PRO A 11 -1.72 -3.02 -12.91
N GLN A 12 -2.08 -1.80 -13.31
CA GLN A 12 -1.13 -0.83 -13.88
C GLN A 12 -0.54 0.12 -12.84
N LEU A 13 -0.97 0.04 -11.58
CA LEU A 13 -0.47 0.93 -10.53
C LEU A 13 0.95 0.53 -10.15
N ARG A 14 1.90 1.43 -10.42
CA ARG A 14 3.32 1.26 -10.10
C ARG A 14 3.77 2.11 -8.92
N ARG A 15 3.15 3.26 -8.72
CA ARG A 15 3.52 4.23 -7.69
C ARG A 15 2.32 4.52 -6.82
N LEU A 16 2.47 4.35 -5.51
CA LEU A 16 1.42 4.58 -4.53
C LEU A 16 1.95 5.51 -3.43
N SER A 17 1.26 6.63 -3.24
CA SER A 17 1.59 7.58 -2.18
C SER A 17 0.37 7.79 -1.31
N LEU A 18 0.52 7.53 -0.02
CA LEU A 18 -0.55 7.53 0.97
C LEU A 18 -0.25 8.53 2.07
N TRP A 19 -1.20 9.43 2.34
CA TRP A 19 -1.18 10.36 3.47
C TRP A 19 -2.29 10.01 4.44
N PHE A 20 -2.00 10.06 5.74
CA PHE A 20 -2.99 9.84 6.81
C PHE A 20 -3.79 8.53 6.66
N TYR A 21 -3.19 7.50 6.08
CA TYR A 21 -3.92 6.30 5.69
C TYR A 21 -4.24 5.47 6.95
N THR A 22 -5.53 5.22 7.17
CA THR A 22 -6.03 4.69 8.44
C THR A 22 -6.24 3.18 8.44
N CYS A 23 -6.34 2.55 7.26
CA CYS A 23 -6.67 1.14 7.15
C CYS A 23 -5.85 0.48 6.03
N TRP A 24 -4.97 -0.44 6.37
CA TRP A 24 -4.20 -1.19 5.40
C TRP A 24 -5.12 -2.14 4.65
N SER A 25 -5.36 -1.84 3.38
CA SER A 25 -6.25 -2.67 2.59
C SER A 25 -5.60 -4.02 2.25
N HIS A 26 -6.40 -5.08 2.19
CA HIS A 26 -5.99 -6.36 1.59
C HIS A 26 -5.83 -6.29 0.06
N HIS A 27 -5.83 -5.09 -0.54
CA HIS A 27 -5.65 -4.94 -1.97
C HIS A 27 -4.20 -5.23 -2.34
N LYS A 28 -4.05 -6.10 -3.34
CA LYS A 28 -2.75 -6.44 -3.90
C LYS A 28 -2.44 -5.50 -5.06
N PHE A 29 -1.26 -4.90 -5.03
CA PHE A 29 -0.72 -4.07 -6.11
C PHE A 29 0.43 -4.84 -6.78
N PRO A 30 0.14 -5.81 -7.66
CA PRO A 30 1.11 -6.81 -8.10
C PRO A 30 2.27 -6.23 -8.91
N ASN A 31 2.16 -5.00 -9.40
CA ASN A 31 3.19 -4.31 -10.18
C ASN A 31 3.71 -3.04 -9.47
N LEU A 32 3.51 -2.94 -8.16
CA LEU A 32 3.96 -1.79 -7.40
C LEU A 32 5.48 -1.79 -7.32
N THR A 33 6.08 -0.68 -7.73
CA THR A 33 7.54 -0.46 -7.67
C THR A 33 7.91 0.62 -6.67
N HIS A 34 7.01 1.56 -6.36
CA HIS A 34 7.26 2.63 -5.41
C HIS A 34 6.09 2.78 -4.44
N ILE A 35 6.39 2.74 -3.14
CA ILE A 35 5.44 3.09 -2.09
C ILE A 35 5.99 4.20 -1.21
N SER A 36 5.16 5.20 -0.92
CA SER A 36 5.51 6.26 0.02
C SER A 36 4.38 6.48 1.03
N LEU A 37 4.69 6.31 2.30
CA LEU A 37 3.76 6.49 3.40
C LEU A 37 4.13 7.76 4.13
N HIS A 38 3.16 8.66 4.29
CA HIS A 38 3.38 9.96 4.93
C HIS A 38 2.37 10.19 6.04
N GLU A 39 2.85 10.67 7.20
CA GLU A 39 1.99 11.12 8.32
C GLU A 39 0.92 10.08 8.71
N GLN A 40 1.33 8.80 8.82
CA GLN A 40 0.41 7.71 9.11
C GLN A 40 -0.12 7.79 10.54
N LEU A 41 -1.42 8.06 10.68
CA LEU A 41 -2.10 8.14 11.97
C LEU A 41 -2.23 6.77 12.64
N VAL A 42 -2.35 5.71 11.83
CA VAL A 42 -2.42 4.32 12.27
C VAL A 42 -1.27 3.56 11.64
N ARG A 43 -0.40 3.00 12.47
CA ARG A 43 0.73 2.17 12.01
C ARG A 43 0.27 0.72 11.91
N PRO A 44 0.60 0.02 10.81
CA PRO A 44 0.36 -1.41 10.72
C PRO A 44 1.20 -2.11 11.79
N SER A 45 0.78 -3.31 12.18
CA SER A 45 1.70 -4.22 12.85
C SER A 45 2.88 -4.56 11.93
N VAL A 46 4.00 -4.98 12.51
CA VAL A 46 5.18 -5.41 11.73
C VAL A 46 4.80 -6.53 10.75
N ASN A 47 3.93 -7.45 11.15
CA ASN A 47 3.49 -8.55 10.29
C ASN A 47 2.70 -8.04 9.08
N GLU A 48 1.72 -7.16 9.28
CA GLU A 48 0.93 -6.58 8.17
C GLU A 48 1.81 -5.77 7.21
N PHE A 49 2.84 -5.11 7.74
CA PHE A 49 3.83 -4.42 6.91
C PHE A 49 4.66 -5.41 6.07
N LEU A 50 5.14 -6.49 6.67
CA LEU A 50 5.87 -7.55 5.96
C LEU A 50 5.00 -8.22 4.90
N ASP A 51 3.72 -8.49 5.21
CA ASP A 51 2.75 -9.03 4.26
C ASP A 51 2.59 -8.12 3.03
N LEU A 52 2.58 -6.79 3.22
CA LEU A 52 2.55 -5.83 2.11
C LEU A 52 3.83 -5.95 1.26
N LEU A 53 5.00 -6.00 1.88
CA LEU A 53 6.27 -6.14 1.15
C LEU A 53 6.30 -7.45 0.34
N GLU A 54 5.87 -8.56 0.93
CA GLU A 54 5.78 -9.85 0.22
C GLU A 54 4.79 -9.82 -0.95
N SER A 55 3.72 -9.02 -0.82
CA SER A 55 2.72 -8.87 -1.89
C SER A 55 3.18 -7.99 -3.07
N ALA A 56 4.29 -7.27 -2.92
CA ALA A 56 4.85 -6.34 -3.90
C ALA A 56 6.25 -6.78 -4.34
N PRO A 57 6.37 -7.88 -5.12
CA PRO A 57 7.67 -8.48 -5.47
C PRO A 57 8.55 -7.59 -6.37
N TRP A 58 7.99 -6.53 -6.96
CA TRP A 58 8.70 -5.58 -7.80
C TRP A 58 9.02 -4.27 -7.08
N LEU A 59 8.87 -4.22 -5.75
CA LEU A 59 9.11 -3.01 -4.99
C LEU A 59 10.60 -2.62 -5.06
N GLU A 60 10.86 -1.45 -5.63
CA GLU A 60 12.19 -0.86 -5.77
C GLU A 60 12.43 0.23 -4.72
N PHE A 61 11.37 1.00 -4.39
CA PHE A 61 11.46 2.13 -3.47
C PHE A 61 10.38 2.08 -2.39
N LEU A 62 10.84 2.18 -1.14
CA LEU A 62 10.02 2.30 0.05
C LEU A 62 10.40 3.59 0.77
N PHE A 63 9.42 4.48 0.95
CA PHE A 63 9.55 5.70 1.74
C PHE A 63 8.53 5.67 2.88
N LEU A 64 8.97 6.00 4.10
CA LEU A 64 8.22 5.89 5.36
C LEU A 64 8.13 7.22 6.09
#